data_AF-A0A1H1TC60-F1
#
_entry.id   AF-A0A1H1TC60-F1
#
_cell.length_a   1.000
_cell.length_b   1.000
_cell.length_c   1.000
_cell.angle_alpha   90.00
_cell.angle_beta   90.00
_cell.angle_gamma   90.00
#
_symmetry.space_group_name_H-M   'P 1'
#
loop_
_entity.id
_entity.type
_entity.pdbx_description
1 polymer ?
#
loop_
_entity_poly.entity_id
_entity_poly.type
_entity_poly.pdbx_seq_one_letter_code
_entity_poly.pdbx_strand_id
1 'polypeptide(L)'
;MIQTDLPDGPARPVVRGLAACLSAVTEVPLGQLPAVEDLPVTHAVASWKSWLAGHGFGIVPIADPRSFQWAGWWIAVVERGASPRTDDDGRQVAVLAFGTPPGVVLSPQDPALLGRGTADLDVSSGYAVASLDPVLPGAQDQPPLTGVVELLAVAPRVAAPMRLVASARALAGRGLEGDRYADGSGTFSPRGAHRPGYELTLIAAEVVEELTAADAALTFTSTRRNVLTRGIDVNALVGRAFSLGEVRCRGLRLAEPCAHLERLHGPGLLRPLIHRGGLRADILTDGTITSGSRIRTEPATGAAR
;
A
#
# COMPACT_ATOMS: atom_id res chain seq x y z
N MET A 1 1.69 -2.59 15.94
CA MET A 1 0.52 -1.69 15.93
C MET A 1 1.04 -0.27 15.76
N ILE A 2 0.70 0.41 14.67
CA ILE A 2 1.28 1.73 14.32
C ILE A 2 0.66 2.82 15.22
N GLN A 3 1.30 3.17 16.34
CA GLN A 3 1.89 4.51 16.48
C GLN A 3 1.13 5.74 15.93
N THR A 4 -0.16 5.99 16.17
CA THR A 4 -0.88 7.10 15.48
C THR A 4 -0.51 8.49 15.99
N ASP A 5 -0.21 8.58 17.28
CA ASP A 5 -0.15 9.85 18.00
C ASP A 5 1.29 10.31 18.16
N LEU A 6 1.49 11.63 18.22
CA LEU A 6 2.76 12.23 18.55
C LEU A 6 3.23 11.71 19.93
N PRO A 7 4.38 11.04 20.03
CA PRO A 7 4.84 10.54 21.31
C PRO A 7 5.21 11.68 22.27
N ASP A 8 5.03 11.45 23.57
CA ASP A 8 5.54 12.34 24.61
C ASP A 8 7.07 12.30 24.67
N GLY A 9 7.69 13.43 25.00
CA GLY A 9 9.13 13.49 25.18
C GLY A 9 9.73 14.90 25.07
N PRO A 10 11.01 15.05 25.45
CA PRO A 10 11.67 16.35 25.52
C PRO A 10 12.15 16.89 24.15
N ALA A 11 12.17 16.05 23.10
CA ALA A 11 12.59 16.47 21.77
C ALA A 11 11.54 17.32 21.04
N ARG A 12 11.96 18.08 20.02
CA ARG A 12 11.05 18.86 19.16
C ARG A 12 9.90 18.01 18.61
N PRO A 13 8.69 18.56 18.45
CA PRO A 13 7.56 17.86 17.85
C PRO A 13 7.89 17.22 16.50
N VAL A 14 8.69 17.86 15.65
CA VAL A 14 9.11 17.30 14.36
C VAL A 14 9.97 16.03 14.51
N VAL A 15 10.90 16.01 15.47
CA VAL A 15 11.78 14.86 15.75
C VAL A 15 10.98 13.71 16.34
N ARG A 16 10.04 14.00 17.25
CA ARG A 16 9.12 13.01 17.82
C ARG A 16 8.22 12.38 16.77
N GLY A 17 7.69 13.17 15.84
CA GLY A 17 6.93 12.65 14.70
C GLY A 17 7.79 11.84 13.73
N LEU A 18 9.04 12.24 13.50
CA LEU A 18 9.99 11.47 12.69
C LEU A 18 10.29 10.11 13.32
N ALA A 19 10.46 10.05 14.65
CA ALA A 19 10.62 8.80 15.38
C ALA A 19 9.39 7.88 15.26
N ALA A 20 8.18 8.44 15.36
CA ALA A 20 6.94 7.69 15.12
C ALA A 20 6.85 7.15 13.68
N CYS A 21 7.25 7.94 12.68
CA CYS A 21 7.33 7.48 11.29
C CYS A 21 8.38 6.38 11.12
N LEU A 22 9.57 6.51 11.72
CA LEU A 22 10.60 5.48 11.69
C LEU A 22 10.12 4.17 12.30
N SER A 23 9.50 4.23 13.49
CA SER A 23 8.91 3.07 14.15
C SER A 23 7.85 2.39 13.28
N ALA A 24 7.03 3.16 12.56
CA ALA A 24 6.02 2.62 11.65
C ALA A 24 6.65 1.90 10.43
N VAL A 25 7.74 2.44 9.87
CA VAL A 25 8.38 1.86 8.67
C VAL A 25 9.20 0.61 8.98
N THR A 26 9.87 0.60 10.13
CA THR A 26 10.75 -0.51 10.52
C THR A 26 10.04 -1.58 11.34
N GLU A 27 8.80 -1.32 11.76
CA GLU A 27 8.04 -2.10 12.74
C GLU A 27 8.75 -2.27 14.10
N VAL A 28 9.82 -1.50 14.34
CA VAL A 28 10.51 -1.45 15.64
C VAL A 28 9.64 -0.66 16.63
N PRO A 29 9.42 -1.16 17.86
CA PRO A 29 8.73 -0.41 18.89
C PRO A 29 9.42 0.93 19.20
N LEU A 30 8.66 2.02 19.27
CA LEU A 30 9.18 3.37 19.46
C LEU A 30 10.17 3.48 20.65
N GLY A 31 9.89 2.81 21.77
CA GLY A 31 10.76 2.82 22.95
C GLY A 31 12.13 2.15 22.77
N GLN A 32 12.36 1.47 21.64
CA GLN A 32 13.66 0.90 21.28
C GLN A 32 14.51 1.84 20.41
N LEU A 33 13.90 2.87 19.80
CA LEU A 33 14.68 3.88 19.08
C LEU A 33 15.53 4.67 20.09
N PRO A 34 16.81 4.95 19.77
CA PRO A 34 17.65 5.80 20.60
C PRO A 34 16.96 7.14 20.88
N ALA A 35 16.92 7.53 22.15
CA ALA A 35 16.45 8.85 22.53
C ALA A 35 17.35 9.92 21.89
N VAL A 36 16.72 10.94 21.32
CA VAL A 36 17.42 12.08 20.74
C VAL A 36 17.04 13.30 21.56
N GLU A 37 18.04 14.10 21.94
CA GLU A 37 17.82 15.38 22.61
C GLU A 37 17.22 16.43 21.65
N ASP A 38 17.13 17.68 22.07
CA ASP A 38 16.62 18.79 21.26
C ASP A 38 17.55 19.13 20.07
N LEU A 39 17.60 18.24 19.07
CA LEU A 39 18.44 18.36 17.89
C LEU A 39 17.63 18.74 16.64
N PRO A 40 18.24 19.45 15.68
CA PRO A 40 17.67 19.59 14.34
C PRO A 40 17.43 18.22 13.67
N VAL A 41 16.43 18.15 12.80
CA VAL A 41 16.02 16.92 12.09
C VAL A 41 17.20 16.18 11.46
N THR A 42 18.10 16.90 10.78
CA THR A 42 19.27 16.32 10.11
C THR A 42 20.21 15.61 11.08
N HIS A 43 20.42 16.18 12.27
CA HIS A 43 21.25 15.57 13.31
C HIS A 43 20.53 14.41 13.99
N ALA A 44 19.22 14.49 14.21
CA ALA A 44 18.43 13.38 14.74
C ALA A 44 18.51 12.14 13.82
N VAL A 45 18.36 12.33 12.50
CA VAL A 45 18.52 11.26 11.51
C VAL A 45 19.93 10.68 11.54
N ALA A 46 20.95 11.51 11.65
CA ALA A 46 22.33 11.05 11.74
C ALA A 46 22.56 10.15 12.98
N SER A 47 21.96 10.49 14.13
CA SER A 47 22.02 9.69 15.36
C SER A 47 21.37 8.32 15.22
N TRP A 48 20.28 8.19 14.45
CA TRP A 48 19.63 6.90 14.22
C TRP A 48 20.29 6.04 13.16
N LYS A 49 21.14 6.60 12.29
CA LYS A 49 21.72 5.89 11.14
C LYS A 49 22.47 4.62 11.53
N SER A 50 23.39 4.71 12.50
CA SER A 50 24.19 3.55 12.95
C SER A 50 23.35 2.52 13.68
N TRP A 51 22.37 2.97 14.46
CA TRP A 51 21.46 2.07 15.18
C TRP A 51 20.56 1.30 14.21
N LEU A 52 19.97 1.99 13.21
CA LEU A 52 19.16 1.38 12.16
C LEU A 52 19.96 0.33 11.39
N ALA A 53 21.23 0.62 11.08
CA ALA A 53 22.10 -0.32 10.40
C ALA A 53 22.29 -1.63 11.19
N GLY A 54 22.43 -1.54 12.51
CA GLY A 54 22.47 -2.70 13.41
C GLY A 54 21.16 -3.50 13.46
N HIS A 55 20.05 -2.92 12.99
CA HIS A 55 18.73 -3.55 12.91
C HIS A 55 18.34 -3.90 11.46
N GLY A 56 19.31 -3.89 10.54
CA GLY A 56 19.09 -4.28 9.15
C GLY A 56 18.41 -3.23 8.28
N PHE A 57 18.38 -1.95 8.70
CA PHE A 57 17.78 -0.86 7.94
C PHE A 57 18.78 0.26 7.61
N GLY A 58 18.59 0.88 6.45
CA GLY A 58 19.26 2.11 6.05
C GLY A 58 18.28 3.27 6.00
N ILE A 59 18.73 4.46 6.39
CA ILE A 59 18.03 5.73 6.15
C ILE A 59 18.91 6.65 5.30
N VAL A 60 18.34 7.23 4.25
CA VAL A 60 19.06 8.06 3.28
C VAL A 60 18.26 9.33 2.96
N PRO A 61 18.87 10.52 2.98
CA PRO A 61 18.19 11.75 2.56
C PRO A 61 17.86 11.71 1.06
N ILE A 62 16.69 12.22 0.71
CA ILE A 62 16.23 12.36 -0.67
C ILE A 62 16.64 13.75 -1.18
N ALA A 63 17.34 13.81 -2.31
CA ALA A 63 17.89 15.06 -2.84
C ALA A 63 16.81 16.05 -3.30
N ASP A 64 15.76 15.57 -3.97
CA ASP A 64 14.58 16.36 -4.36
C ASP A 64 13.31 15.70 -3.82
N PRO A 65 12.91 16.00 -2.57
CA PRO A 65 11.75 15.36 -1.95
C PRO A 65 10.41 15.87 -2.50
N ARG A 66 10.36 17.03 -3.17
CA ARG A 66 9.11 17.59 -3.73
C ARG A 66 8.65 16.85 -4.98
N SER A 67 9.60 16.40 -5.80
CA SER A 67 9.29 15.59 -7.00
C SER A 67 9.39 14.08 -6.74
N PHE A 68 9.75 13.65 -5.54
CA PHE A 68 10.05 12.25 -5.24
C PHE A 68 8.80 11.37 -5.35
N GLN A 69 8.90 10.28 -6.12
CA GLN A 69 7.86 9.28 -6.26
C GLN A 69 8.45 7.90 -6.02
N TRP A 70 7.92 7.20 -5.03
CA TRP A 70 8.35 5.84 -4.72
C TRP A 70 7.17 5.04 -4.20
N ALA A 71 7.03 3.81 -4.69
CA ALA A 71 5.97 2.89 -4.28
C ALA A 71 6.17 2.31 -2.87
N GLY A 72 7.28 2.65 -2.19
CA GLY A 72 7.59 2.27 -0.82
C GLY A 72 7.37 3.39 0.19
N TRP A 73 7.71 3.10 1.44
CA TRP A 73 7.60 4.03 2.56
C TRP A 73 8.70 5.08 2.55
N TRP A 74 8.34 6.35 2.63
CA TRP A 74 9.32 7.40 2.87
C TRP A 74 8.75 8.45 3.81
N ILE A 75 9.65 9.11 4.53
CA ILE A 75 9.26 10.12 5.51
C ILE A 75 9.49 11.48 4.88
N ALA A 76 8.48 12.34 4.91
CA ALA A 76 8.56 13.72 4.46
C ALA A 76 8.46 14.66 5.67
N VAL A 77 9.21 15.76 5.65
CA VAL A 77 9.02 16.88 6.56
C VAL A 77 8.34 17.99 5.77
N VAL A 78 7.17 18.41 6.26
CA VAL A 78 6.28 19.37 5.62
C VAL A 78 6.27 20.67 6.42
N GLU A 79 6.39 21.79 5.73
CA GLU A 79 6.22 23.12 6.33
C GLU A 79 4.73 23.43 6.47
N ARG A 80 4.30 23.76 7.69
CA ARG A 80 3.00 24.37 7.96
C ARG A 80 3.11 25.86 7.66
N GLY A 81 2.15 26.38 6.89
CA GLY A 81 2.01 27.81 6.67
C GLY A 81 1.98 28.59 8.00
N ALA A 82 2.48 29.82 8.00
CA ALA A 82 2.62 30.64 9.20
C ALA A 82 1.27 30.82 9.93
N SER A 83 1.08 30.14 11.06
CA SER A 83 0.05 30.51 12.03
C SER A 83 0.57 31.72 12.84
N PRO A 84 -0.23 32.77 13.10
CA PRO A 84 0.24 33.98 13.80
C PRO A 84 0.58 33.76 15.28
N ARG A 85 0.42 32.54 15.80
CA ARG A 85 0.51 32.21 17.22
C ARG A 85 1.14 30.83 17.40
N THR A 86 2.46 30.75 17.34
CA THR A 86 3.27 29.76 18.07
C THR A 86 4.74 30.03 17.82
N ASP A 87 5.54 29.90 18.87
CA ASP A 87 7.00 29.80 18.81
C ASP A 87 7.43 28.73 17.79
N ASP A 88 8.64 28.87 17.26
CA ASP A 88 9.24 28.19 16.08
C ASP A 88 9.08 26.64 16.02
N ASP A 89 8.78 26.00 17.15
CA ASP A 89 8.82 24.55 17.37
C ASP A 89 7.65 23.75 16.73
N GLY A 90 6.68 24.43 16.11
CA GLY A 90 5.47 23.82 15.51
C GLY A 90 5.34 23.93 13.99
N ARG A 91 6.31 24.54 13.31
CA ARG A 91 6.27 24.81 11.86
C ARG A 91 6.45 23.57 11.01
N GLN A 92 7.25 22.61 11.47
CA GLN A 92 7.56 21.41 10.70
C GLN A 92 6.78 20.20 11.20
N VAL A 93 6.21 19.45 10.25
CA VAL A 93 5.48 18.20 10.52
C VAL A 93 6.15 17.06 9.77
N ALA A 94 6.47 15.99 10.48
CA ALA A 94 6.91 14.74 9.88
C ALA A 94 5.69 13.91 9.51
N VAL A 95 5.64 13.45 8.27
CA VAL A 95 4.60 12.58 7.75
C VAL A 95 5.22 11.35 7.11
N LEU A 96 4.55 10.21 7.25
CA LEU A 96 4.89 9.02 6.47
C LEU A 96 4.08 9.06 5.18
N ALA A 97 4.77 8.90 4.06
CA ALA A 97 4.18 8.88 2.73
C ALA A 97 4.38 7.50 2.08
N PHE A 98 3.43 7.12 1.23
CA PHE A 98 3.41 5.82 0.60
C PHE A 98 2.62 5.83 -0.71
N GLY A 99 2.99 4.93 -1.64
CA GLY A 99 2.29 4.72 -2.91
C GLY A 99 2.78 5.60 -4.07
N THR A 100 2.20 5.43 -5.26
CA THR A 100 2.55 6.23 -6.45
C THR A 100 1.29 6.65 -7.21
N PRO A 101 0.95 7.96 -7.26
CA PRO A 101 1.64 9.07 -6.58
C PRO A 101 1.53 8.97 -5.03
N PRO A 102 2.54 9.42 -4.26
CA PRO A 102 2.56 9.18 -2.81
C PRO A 102 1.53 10.03 -2.07
N GLY A 103 0.77 9.40 -1.17
CA GLY A 103 -0.14 10.05 -0.24
C GLY A 103 0.34 9.92 1.21
N VAL A 104 -0.05 10.87 2.07
CA VAL A 104 0.24 10.83 3.50
C VAL A 104 -0.61 9.77 4.18
N VAL A 105 0.06 8.89 4.91
CA VAL A 105 -0.53 7.70 5.53
C VAL A 105 -0.34 7.65 7.05
N LEU A 106 0.60 8.43 7.57
CA LEU A 106 0.74 8.74 8.99
C LEU A 106 1.13 10.22 9.13
N SER A 107 0.50 10.93 10.06
CA SER A 107 0.83 12.32 10.37
C SER A 107 0.60 12.56 11.87
N PRO A 108 1.57 12.18 12.73
CA PRO A 108 1.39 12.17 14.19
C PRO A 108 1.14 13.58 14.77
N GLN A 109 1.71 14.62 14.17
CA GLN A 109 1.55 16.01 14.61
C GLN A 109 0.33 16.70 14.00
N ASP A 110 -0.15 16.23 12.85
CA ASP A 110 -1.22 16.88 12.08
C ASP A 110 -2.16 15.87 11.40
N PRO A 111 -3.20 15.39 12.10
CA PRO A 111 -4.16 14.46 11.49
C PRO A 111 -4.83 15.00 10.22
N ALA A 112 -4.90 16.32 10.01
CA ALA A 112 -5.52 16.92 8.81
C ALA A 112 -4.68 16.71 7.53
N LEU A 113 -3.42 16.29 7.65
CA LEU A 113 -2.58 15.94 6.50
C LEU A 113 -2.84 14.50 6.01
N LEU A 114 -3.52 13.65 6.77
CA LEU A 114 -3.82 12.27 6.34
C LEU A 114 -4.60 12.26 5.02
N GLY A 115 -4.18 11.39 4.09
CA GLY A 115 -4.78 11.24 2.76
C GLY A 115 -4.34 12.27 1.72
N ARG A 116 -3.69 13.37 2.13
CA ARG A 116 -3.20 14.40 1.20
C ARG A 116 -2.10 13.84 0.30
N GLY A 117 -2.14 14.21 -0.98
CA GLY A 117 -1.06 13.92 -1.91
C GLY A 117 0.18 14.73 -1.55
N THR A 118 1.34 14.08 -1.52
CA THR A 118 2.62 14.76 -1.22
C THR A 118 2.98 15.86 -2.22
N ALA A 119 2.48 15.76 -3.46
CA ALA A 119 2.61 16.80 -4.47
C ALA A 119 1.88 18.12 -4.13
N ASP A 120 0.90 18.08 -3.21
CA ASP A 120 0.13 19.23 -2.78
C ASP A 120 0.64 19.83 -1.45
N LEU A 121 1.81 19.37 -0.98
CA LEU A 121 2.41 19.75 0.30
C LEU A 121 3.74 20.48 0.09
N ASP A 122 4.05 21.41 0.99
CA ASP A 122 5.34 22.08 1.00
C ASP A 122 6.38 21.22 1.72
N VAL A 123 6.91 20.22 1.00
CA VAL A 123 7.93 19.31 1.52
C VAL A 123 9.29 20.01 1.54
N SER A 124 9.89 20.15 2.72
CA SER A 124 11.22 20.76 2.91
C SER A 124 12.35 19.74 2.98
N SER A 125 12.10 18.53 3.46
CA SER A 125 13.07 17.42 3.43
C SER A 125 12.38 16.06 3.33
N GLY A 126 13.10 15.04 2.86
CA GLY A 126 12.59 13.68 2.78
C GLY A 126 13.66 12.63 3.02
N TYR A 127 13.25 11.48 3.54
CA TYR A 127 14.11 10.36 3.90
C TYR A 127 13.52 9.04 3.41
N ALA A 128 14.30 8.29 2.65
CA ALA A 128 13.97 6.92 2.28
C ALA A 128 14.50 5.97 3.36
N VAL A 129 13.69 5.00 3.78
CA VAL A 129 14.06 3.97 4.76
C VAL A 129 13.86 2.61 4.11
N ALA A 130 14.90 1.79 4.07
CA ALA A 130 14.87 0.50 3.37
C ALA A 130 15.67 -0.57 4.11
N SER A 131 15.38 -1.84 3.84
CA SER A 131 16.20 -2.97 4.29
C SER A 131 17.63 -2.86 3.73
N LEU A 132 18.64 -3.19 4.55
CA LEU A 132 20.02 -3.36 4.13
C LEU A 132 20.29 -4.71 3.48
N ASP A 133 19.38 -5.68 3.65
CA ASP A 133 19.43 -6.93 2.90
C ASP A 133 18.82 -6.68 1.50
N PRO A 134 19.64 -6.63 0.43
CA PRO A 134 19.13 -6.47 -0.93
C PRO A 134 18.47 -7.75 -1.45
N VAL A 135 18.64 -8.89 -0.76
CA VAL A 135 18.10 -10.18 -1.18
C VAL A 135 16.69 -10.31 -0.66
N LEU A 136 15.73 -9.99 -1.52
CA LEU A 136 14.35 -10.44 -1.30
C LEU A 136 14.31 -11.96 -1.46
N PRO A 137 13.73 -12.72 -0.52
CA PRO A 137 13.56 -14.16 -0.68
C PRO A 137 12.88 -14.44 -2.03
N GLY A 138 13.57 -15.17 -2.91
CA GLY A 138 12.97 -15.61 -4.16
C GLY A 138 11.73 -16.45 -3.86
N ALA A 139 10.68 -16.33 -4.68
CA ALA A 139 9.41 -17.03 -4.51
C ALA A 139 9.50 -18.59 -4.50
N GLN A 140 10.70 -19.16 -4.61
CA GLN A 140 10.92 -20.60 -4.85
C GLN A 140 10.75 -21.48 -3.60
N ASP A 141 10.94 -20.93 -2.40
CA ASP A 141 10.83 -21.71 -1.13
C ASP A 141 9.60 -21.34 -0.29
N GLN A 142 8.63 -20.62 -0.87
CA GLN A 142 7.43 -20.24 -0.14
C GLN A 142 6.42 -21.40 -0.04
N PRO A 143 5.79 -21.61 1.12
CA PRO A 143 4.80 -22.67 1.29
C PRO A 143 3.64 -22.51 0.30
N PRO A 144 3.03 -23.63 -0.14
CA PRO A 144 1.86 -23.56 -1.00
C PRO A 144 0.72 -22.86 -0.26
N LEU A 145 0.06 -21.92 -0.93
CA LEU A 145 -1.11 -21.23 -0.39
C LEU A 145 -2.36 -21.79 -1.05
N THR A 146 -3.42 -21.93 -0.25
CA THR A 146 -4.73 -22.35 -0.72
C THR A 146 -5.82 -21.50 -0.11
N GLY A 147 -6.85 -21.20 -0.88
CA GLY A 147 -8.05 -20.50 -0.41
C GLY A 147 -9.23 -20.74 -1.34
N VAL A 148 -10.24 -19.89 -1.24
CA VAL A 148 -11.41 -19.92 -2.12
C VAL A 148 -11.77 -18.53 -2.61
N VAL A 149 -12.31 -18.46 -3.82
CA VAL A 149 -13.05 -17.28 -4.30
C VAL A 149 -14.37 -17.25 -3.56
N GLU A 150 -14.60 -16.25 -2.75
CA GLU A 150 -15.87 -16.10 -2.02
C GLU A 150 -16.89 -15.35 -2.87
N LEU A 151 -16.52 -14.18 -3.37
CA LEU A 151 -17.37 -13.32 -4.20
C LEU A 151 -16.60 -12.81 -5.41
N LEU A 152 -17.34 -12.53 -6.48
CA LEU A 152 -16.84 -11.88 -7.68
C LEU A 152 -17.62 -10.60 -7.93
N ALA A 153 -16.92 -9.57 -8.41
CA ALA A 153 -17.51 -8.32 -8.80
C ALA A 153 -16.85 -7.74 -10.05
N VAL A 154 -17.67 -7.11 -10.90
CA VAL A 154 -17.21 -6.38 -12.09
C VAL A 154 -17.80 -4.98 -12.10
N ALA A 155 -17.09 -4.03 -12.70
CA ALA A 155 -17.64 -2.71 -12.98
C ALA A 155 -17.63 -2.45 -14.48
N PRO A 156 -18.78 -2.16 -15.09
CA PRO A 156 -18.88 -2.02 -16.55
C PRO A 156 -18.19 -0.79 -17.14
N ARG A 157 -17.82 0.20 -16.31
CA ARG A 157 -17.12 1.43 -16.73
C ARG A 157 -16.46 2.13 -15.54
N VAL A 158 -15.63 3.14 -15.82
CA VAL A 158 -14.99 3.99 -14.80
C VAL A 158 -16.03 4.59 -13.86
N ALA A 159 -15.71 4.62 -12.56
CA ALA A 159 -16.53 5.15 -11.48
C ALA A 159 -17.93 4.49 -11.29
N ALA A 160 -18.35 3.58 -12.18
CA ALA A 160 -19.61 2.85 -11.99
C ALA A 160 -19.56 1.98 -10.72
N PRO A 161 -20.71 1.75 -10.06
CA PRO A 161 -20.79 0.79 -8.96
C PRO A 161 -20.32 -0.61 -9.40
N MET A 162 -19.59 -1.29 -8.53
CA MET A 162 -19.26 -2.70 -8.73
C MET A 162 -20.53 -3.54 -8.59
N ARG A 163 -20.68 -4.56 -9.44
CA ARG A 163 -21.82 -5.48 -9.44
C ARG A 163 -21.34 -6.87 -9.10
N LEU A 164 -21.98 -7.50 -8.12
CA LEU A 164 -21.72 -8.89 -7.79
C LEU A 164 -22.18 -9.80 -8.92
N VAL A 165 -21.37 -10.81 -9.22
CA VAL A 165 -21.67 -11.84 -10.22
C VAL A 165 -21.35 -13.22 -9.65
N ALA A 166 -22.08 -14.25 -10.06
CA ALA A 166 -21.80 -15.62 -9.63
C ALA A 166 -20.57 -16.21 -10.34
N SER A 167 -20.33 -15.78 -11.58
CA SER A 167 -19.18 -16.15 -12.40
C SER A 167 -18.80 -15.03 -13.36
N ALA A 168 -17.55 -15.05 -13.81
CA ALA A 168 -17.01 -14.10 -14.79
C ALA A 168 -16.06 -14.82 -15.76
N ARG A 169 -16.15 -14.47 -17.05
CA ARG A 169 -15.20 -14.95 -18.07
C ARG A 169 -13.90 -14.18 -17.96
N ALA A 170 -12.81 -14.90 -17.69
CA ALA A 170 -11.45 -14.38 -17.70
C ALA A 170 -10.87 -14.47 -19.11
N LEU A 171 -10.30 -13.37 -19.58
CA LEU A 171 -9.65 -13.23 -20.88
C LEU A 171 -8.17 -12.91 -20.65
N ALA A 172 -7.29 -13.81 -21.09
CA ALA A 172 -5.86 -13.68 -20.91
C ALA A 172 -5.32 -12.40 -21.56
N GLY A 173 -4.46 -11.67 -20.85
CA GLY A 173 -3.90 -10.41 -21.35
C GLY A 173 -4.88 -9.25 -21.36
N ARG A 174 -6.10 -9.42 -20.85
CA ARG A 174 -7.19 -8.43 -20.99
C ARG A 174 -7.91 -8.13 -19.69
N GLY A 175 -8.33 -9.15 -18.94
CA GLY A 175 -9.12 -9.00 -17.72
C GLY A 175 -10.44 -9.76 -17.75
N LEU A 176 -11.39 -9.36 -16.90
CA LEU A 176 -12.72 -9.98 -16.85
C LEU A 176 -13.68 -9.37 -17.87
N GLU A 177 -14.38 -10.22 -18.62
CA GLU A 177 -15.42 -9.78 -19.55
C GLU A 177 -16.49 -8.94 -18.82
N GLY A 178 -16.83 -7.79 -19.40
CA GLY A 178 -17.76 -6.84 -18.80
C GLY A 178 -17.17 -5.97 -17.68
N ASP A 179 -15.87 -6.09 -17.38
CA ASP A 179 -15.16 -5.16 -16.51
C ASP A 179 -14.42 -4.07 -17.32
N ARG A 180 -14.40 -2.86 -16.76
CA ARG A 180 -13.72 -1.66 -17.26
C ARG A 180 -12.23 -1.82 -17.58
N TYR A 181 -11.54 -2.84 -17.08
CA TYR A 181 -10.15 -3.06 -17.47
C TYR A 181 -10.02 -3.91 -18.73
N ALA A 182 -10.99 -4.78 -19.03
CA ALA A 182 -10.98 -5.62 -20.24
C ALA A 182 -11.28 -4.86 -21.54
N ASP A 183 -11.91 -3.69 -21.43
CA ASP A 183 -12.14 -2.74 -22.54
C ASP A 183 -11.07 -1.62 -22.60
N GLY A 184 -10.07 -1.65 -21.70
CA GLY A 184 -9.04 -0.63 -21.61
C GLY A 184 -9.54 0.73 -21.09
N SER A 185 -10.76 0.83 -20.57
CA SER A 185 -11.35 2.10 -20.11
C SER A 185 -11.02 2.46 -18.66
N GLY A 186 -10.51 1.52 -17.87
CA GLY A 186 -10.25 1.66 -16.43
C GLY A 186 -9.39 2.87 -16.06
N THR A 187 -9.58 3.39 -14.83
CA THR A 187 -8.88 4.60 -14.34
C THR A 187 -7.37 4.54 -14.50
N PHE A 188 -6.78 3.36 -14.34
CA PHE A 188 -5.33 3.14 -14.46
C PHE A 188 -4.93 2.39 -15.72
N SER A 189 -5.84 2.25 -16.69
CA SER A 189 -5.52 1.62 -17.96
C SER A 189 -4.37 2.38 -18.64
N PRO A 190 -3.32 1.67 -19.09
CA PRO A 190 -2.21 2.32 -19.77
C PRO A 190 -2.69 3.05 -21.03
N ARG A 191 -2.26 4.29 -21.22
CA ARG A 191 -2.41 5.00 -22.50
C ARG A 191 -1.35 4.44 -23.47
N GLY A 192 -1.61 3.30 -24.09
CA GLY A 192 -0.70 2.65 -25.04
C GLY A 192 -0.68 1.13 -24.91
N ALA A 193 0.51 0.52 -25.08
CA ALA A 193 0.69 -0.92 -25.00
C ALA A 193 0.24 -1.49 -23.64
N HIS A 194 -0.26 -2.74 -23.68
CA HIS A 194 -0.63 -3.52 -22.50
C HIS A 194 0.47 -3.48 -21.44
N ARG A 195 0.13 -3.12 -20.19
CA ARG A 195 1.05 -3.18 -19.05
C ARG A 195 0.62 -4.30 -18.11
N PRO A 196 1.57 -5.05 -17.54
CA PRO A 196 1.26 -6.04 -16.52
C PRO A 196 0.59 -5.42 -15.27
N GLY A 197 -0.34 -6.15 -14.67
CA GLY A 197 -0.92 -5.90 -13.34
C GLY A 197 -2.20 -5.09 -13.35
N TYR A 198 -2.93 -5.11 -14.46
CA TYR A 198 -4.19 -4.38 -14.63
C TYR A 198 -5.39 -5.26 -14.98
N GLU A 199 -5.17 -6.55 -15.20
CA GLU A 199 -6.21 -7.47 -15.68
C GLU A 199 -7.14 -7.96 -14.58
N LEU A 200 -6.59 -8.22 -13.38
CA LEU A 200 -7.35 -8.77 -12.26
C LEU A 200 -6.92 -8.17 -10.93
N THR A 201 -7.89 -7.95 -10.05
CA THR A 201 -7.64 -7.48 -8.69
C THR A 201 -8.34 -8.34 -7.65
N LEU A 202 -7.62 -8.67 -6.57
CA LEU A 202 -8.10 -9.54 -5.50
C LEU A 202 -7.96 -8.84 -4.14
N ILE A 203 -8.79 -9.19 -3.16
CA ILE A 203 -8.67 -8.76 -1.75
C ILE A 203 -9.18 -9.85 -0.81
N ALA A 204 -8.60 -9.92 0.39
CA ALA A 204 -8.97 -10.88 1.43
C ALA A 204 -10.27 -10.46 2.14
N ALA A 205 -11.17 -11.43 2.36
CA ALA A 205 -12.42 -11.25 3.08
C ALA A 205 -12.18 -10.79 4.52
N GLU A 206 -11.15 -11.33 5.14
CA GLU A 206 -10.70 -11.00 6.49
C GLU A 206 -10.40 -9.48 6.62
N VAL A 207 -9.80 -8.87 5.60
CA VAL A 207 -9.56 -7.41 5.57
C VAL A 207 -10.87 -6.63 5.43
N VAL A 208 -11.78 -7.09 4.56
CA VAL A 208 -13.06 -6.43 4.33
C VAL A 208 -13.96 -6.51 5.57
N GLU A 209 -13.95 -7.62 6.30
CA GLU A 209 -14.69 -7.81 7.54
C GLU A 209 -14.20 -6.86 8.63
N GLU A 210 -12.89 -6.70 8.79
CA GLU A 210 -12.31 -5.71 9.71
C GLU A 210 -12.72 -4.28 9.36
N LEU A 211 -12.66 -3.93 8.06
CA LEU A 211 -13.11 -2.62 7.57
C LEU A 211 -14.60 -2.39 7.83
N THR A 212 -15.43 -3.41 7.57
CA THR A 212 -16.89 -3.34 7.77
C THR A 212 -17.24 -3.18 9.25
N ALA A 213 -16.47 -3.83 10.14
CA ALA A 213 -16.65 -3.70 11.58
C ALA A 213 -16.31 -2.29 12.09
N ALA A 214 -15.34 -1.61 11.46
CA ALA A 214 -15.00 -0.22 11.76
C ALA A 214 -15.98 0.78 11.12
N ASP A 215 -16.46 0.50 9.91
CA ASP A 215 -17.46 1.29 9.19
C ASP A 215 -18.30 0.39 8.27
N ALA A 216 -19.58 0.25 8.60
CA ALA A 216 -20.52 -0.62 7.88
C ALA A 216 -20.74 -0.22 6.42
N ALA A 217 -20.36 1.00 6.00
CA ALA A 217 -20.41 1.41 4.60
C ALA A 217 -19.31 0.73 3.74
N LEU A 218 -18.26 0.20 4.36
CA LEU A 218 -17.08 -0.36 3.69
C LEU A 218 -17.24 -1.84 3.36
N THR A 219 -18.06 -2.13 2.36
CA THR A 219 -18.29 -3.50 1.88
C THR A 219 -17.26 -3.94 0.83
N PHE A 220 -17.26 -5.22 0.43
CA PHE A 220 -16.38 -5.74 -0.64
C PHE A 220 -16.46 -4.89 -1.92
N THR A 221 -17.65 -4.49 -2.35
CA THR A 221 -17.81 -3.68 -3.57
C THR A 221 -17.22 -2.27 -3.44
N SER A 222 -17.11 -1.73 -2.22
CA SER A 222 -16.46 -0.44 -1.95
C SER A 222 -14.95 -0.48 -2.21
N THR A 223 -14.31 -1.66 -2.09
CA THR A 223 -12.88 -1.84 -2.36
C THR A 223 -12.52 -1.73 -3.85
N ARG A 224 -13.53 -1.82 -4.72
CA ARG A 224 -13.41 -1.82 -6.18
C ARG A 224 -12.53 -2.92 -6.76
N ARG A 225 -12.36 -4.02 -6.02
CA ARG A 225 -11.61 -5.22 -6.40
C ARG A 225 -12.53 -6.25 -7.08
N ASN A 226 -11.97 -7.10 -7.94
CA ASN A 226 -12.77 -8.05 -8.71
C ASN A 226 -13.07 -9.34 -7.96
N VAL A 227 -12.17 -9.80 -7.10
CA VAL A 227 -12.27 -11.08 -6.42
C VAL A 227 -12.14 -10.88 -4.92
N LEU A 228 -13.11 -11.36 -4.15
CA LEU A 228 -12.99 -11.54 -2.72
C LEU A 228 -12.48 -12.95 -2.45
N THR A 229 -11.40 -13.09 -1.70
CA THR A 229 -10.79 -14.38 -1.37
C THR A 229 -10.95 -14.68 0.11
N ARG A 230 -11.09 -15.96 0.47
CA ARG A 230 -11.10 -16.39 1.88
C ARG A 230 -10.06 -17.47 2.17
N GLY A 231 -9.46 -17.40 3.34
CA GLY A 231 -8.54 -18.41 3.88
C GLY A 231 -7.18 -18.42 3.19
N ILE A 232 -6.79 -17.33 2.52
CA ILE A 232 -5.51 -17.21 1.82
C ILE A 232 -4.90 -15.83 2.06
N ASP A 233 -3.60 -15.80 2.33
CA ASP A 233 -2.81 -14.57 2.25
C ASP A 233 -2.64 -14.16 0.78
N VAL A 234 -3.55 -13.31 0.31
CA VAL A 234 -3.59 -12.83 -1.07
C VAL A 234 -2.36 -11.99 -1.44
N ASN A 235 -1.72 -11.35 -0.46
CA ASN A 235 -0.55 -10.50 -0.70
C ASN A 235 0.71 -11.34 -0.88
N ALA A 236 0.79 -12.48 -0.21
CA ALA A 236 1.85 -13.48 -0.42
C ALA A 236 1.79 -14.17 -1.80
N LEU A 237 0.82 -13.83 -2.66
CA LEU A 237 0.79 -14.26 -4.07
C LEU A 237 1.63 -13.37 -5.00
N VAL A 238 2.17 -12.23 -4.52
CA VAL A 238 3.07 -11.39 -5.31
C VAL A 238 4.28 -12.20 -5.78
N GLY A 239 4.56 -12.15 -7.09
CA GLY A 239 5.64 -12.90 -7.74
C GLY A 239 5.32 -14.36 -8.04
N ARG A 240 4.15 -14.88 -7.63
CA ARG A 240 3.77 -16.29 -7.77
C ARG A 240 2.75 -16.51 -8.88
N ALA A 241 2.84 -17.67 -9.53
CA ALA A 241 1.74 -18.19 -10.34
C ALA A 241 0.73 -18.92 -9.44
N PHE A 242 -0.55 -18.78 -9.73
CA PHE A 242 -1.63 -19.43 -8.99
C PHE A 242 -2.84 -19.67 -9.88
N SER A 243 -3.69 -20.62 -9.53
CA SER A 243 -4.96 -20.85 -10.20
C SER A 243 -6.14 -20.28 -9.41
N LEU A 244 -7.15 -19.80 -10.13
CA LEU A 244 -8.50 -19.47 -9.65
C LEU A 244 -9.48 -20.41 -10.37
N GLY A 245 -9.73 -21.57 -9.77
CA GLY A 245 -10.38 -22.67 -10.46
C GLY A 245 -9.50 -23.14 -11.62
N GLU A 246 -10.01 -23.00 -12.85
CA GLU A 246 -9.31 -23.41 -14.09
C GLU A 246 -8.43 -22.29 -14.68
N VAL A 247 -8.59 -21.05 -14.21
CA VAL A 247 -7.88 -19.88 -14.74
C VAL A 247 -6.52 -19.73 -14.06
N ARG A 248 -5.43 -19.74 -14.83
CA ARG A 248 -4.08 -19.47 -14.33
C ARG A 248 -3.83 -17.96 -14.30
N CYS A 249 -3.23 -17.49 -13.21
CA CYS A 249 -2.92 -16.09 -12.96
C CYS A 249 -1.48 -15.93 -12.45
N ARG A 250 -0.94 -14.72 -12.55
CA ARG A 250 0.33 -14.35 -11.91
C ARG A 250 0.14 -13.12 -11.03
N GLY A 251 0.47 -13.24 -9.74
CA GLY A 251 0.48 -12.09 -8.84
C GLY A 251 1.69 -11.21 -9.12
N LEU A 252 1.47 -9.90 -9.25
CA LEU A 252 2.54 -8.98 -9.65
C LEU A 252 2.95 -8.01 -8.56
N ARG A 253 1.96 -7.38 -7.93
CA ARG A 253 2.20 -6.33 -6.94
C ARG A 253 0.99 -6.15 -6.04
N LEU A 254 1.20 -5.52 -4.90
CA LEU A 254 0.13 -5.12 -4.01
C LEU A 254 -0.77 -4.09 -4.69
N ALA A 255 -2.07 -4.21 -4.44
CA ALA A 255 -3.09 -3.30 -4.88
C ALA A 255 -3.21 -2.15 -3.86
N GLU A 256 -2.12 -1.40 -3.73
CA GLU A 256 -2.02 -0.34 -2.73
C GLU A 256 -3.11 0.73 -2.92
N PRO A 257 -3.69 1.21 -1.81
CA PRO A 257 -4.72 2.22 -1.87
C PRO A 257 -4.09 3.53 -2.37
N CYS A 258 -4.86 4.32 -3.12
CA CYS A 258 -4.39 5.57 -3.72
C CYS A 258 -5.43 6.68 -3.54
N ALA A 259 -5.02 7.93 -3.67
CA ALA A 259 -5.90 9.10 -3.48
C ALA A 259 -7.18 9.10 -4.35
N HIS A 260 -7.21 8.35 -5.46
CA HIS A 260 -8.47 8.17 -6.22
C HIS A 260 -9.52 7.35 -5.46
N LEU A 261 -9.10 6.31 -4.73
CA LEU A 261 -9.99 5.47 -3.94
C LEU A 261 -10.58 6.27 -2.77
N GLU A 262 -9.77 7.08 -2.10
CA GLU A 262 -10.24 7.96 -1.02
C GLU A 262 -11.23 9.02 -1.52
N ARG A 263 -10.98 9.63 -2.69
CA ARG A 263 -11.95 10.58 -3.28
C ARG A 263 -13.32 9.98 -3.58
N LEU A 264 -13.41 8.67 -3.81
CA LEU A 264 -14.67 7.99 -4.10
C LEU A 264 -15.48 7.66 -2.83
N HIS A 265 -14.81 7.47 -1.69
CA HIS A 265 -15.41 6.92 -0.47
C HIS A 265 -15.29 7.83 0.76
N GLY A 266 -14.56 8.94 0.66
CA GLY A 266 -14.28 9.83 1.79
C GLY A 266 -12.96 9.52 2.49
N PRO A 267 -12.48 10.45 3.35
CA PRO A 267 -11.22 10.31 4.07
C PRO A 267 -11.23 9.12 5.03
N GLY A 268 -10.07 8.45 5.19
CA GLY A 268 -9.87 7.40 6.19
C GLY A 268 -9.80 5.97 5.66
N LEU A 269 -10.11 5.76 4.36
CA LEU A 269 -10.05 4.43 3.74
C LEU A 269 -8.62 3.97 3.41
N LEU A 270 -7.70 4.91 3.15
CA LEU A 270 -6.35 4.55 2.72
C LEU A 270 -5.61 3.78 3.79
N ARG A 271 -5.61 4.29 5.03
CA ARG A 271 -4.72 3.83 6.09
C ARG A 271 -4.93 2.35 6.47
N PRO A 272 -6.17 1.86 6.69
CA PRO A 272 -6.37 0.45 7.01
C PRO A 272 -6.02 -0.51 5.85
N LEU A 273 -5.97 0.00 4.61
CA LEU A 273 -5.68 -0.77 3.40
C LEU A 273 -4.19 -0.78 3.02
N ILE A 274 -3.32 -0.04 3.70
CA ILE A 274 -1.89 -0.04 3.38
C ILE A 274 -1.32 -1.44 3.63
N HIS A 275 -0.63 -2.02 2.65
CA HIS A 275 -0.16 -3.41 2.64
C HIS A 275 -1.25 -4.46 2.85
N ARG A 276 -2.52 -4.07 2.74
CA ARG A 276 -3.70 -4.93 2.92
C ARG A 276 -4.74 -4.71 1.81
N GLY A 277 -4.42 -3.86 0.84
CA GLY A 277 -5.26 -3.49 -0.30
C GLY A 277 -5.48 -4.60 -1.32
N GLY A 278 -4.79 -5.73 -1.13
CA GLY A 278 -4.90 -6.94 -1.91
C GLY A 278 -3.87 -7.03 -3.03
N LEU A 279 -4.20 -7.77 -4.09
CA LEU A 279 -3.28 -8.14 -5.16
C LEU A 279 -3.73 -7.58 -6.52
N ARG A 280 -2.75 -7.16 -7.33
CA ARG A 280 -2.87 -6.98 -8.78
C ARG A 280 -2.22 -8.15 -9.49
N ALA A 281 -2.96 -8.75 -10.42
CA ALA A 281 -2.55 -9.95 -11.13
C ALA A 281 -2.82 -9.86 -12.63
N ASP A 282 -2.09 -10.66 -13.39
CA ASP A 282 -2.34 -10.95 -14.80
C ASP A 282 -3.05 -12.29 -14.95
N ILE A 283 -3.89 -12.40 -15.98
CA ILE A 283 -4.59 -13.61 -16.38
C ILE A 283 -3.76 -14.27 -17.48
N LEU A 284 -3.27 -15.48 -17.22
CA LEU A 284 -2.39 -16.22 -18.12
C LEU A 284 -3.15 -17.11 -19.10
N THR A 285 -4.35 -17.53 -18.74
CA THR A 285 -5.19 -18.41 -19.58
C THR A 285 -6.64 -17.97 -19.55
N ASP A 286 -7.32 -18.10 -20.68
CA ASP A 286 -8.76 -17.92 -20.75
C ASP A 286 -9.49 -18.95 -19.89
N GLY A 287 -10.64 -18.58 -19.32
CA GLY A 287 -11.44 -19.52 -18.53
C GLY A 287 -12.60 -18.82 -17.82
N THR A 288 -13.30 -19.54 -16.96
CA THR A 288 -14.40 -18.98 -16.16
C THR A 288 -14.05 -19.11 -14.69
N ILE A 289 -14.13 -17.98 -13.97
CA ILE A 289 -13.99 -17.95 -12.52
C ILE A 289 -15.39 -17.92 -11.92
N THR A 290 -15.65 -18.78 -10.95
CA THR A 290 -16.96 -18.89 -10.27
C THR A 290 -16.77 -18.75 -8.76
N SER A 291 -17.73 -18.18 -8.04
CA SER A 291 -17.73 -18.23 -6.57
C SER A 291 -17.62 -19.69 -6.08
N GLY A 292 -16.79 -19.91 -5.06
CA GLY A 292 -16.41 -21.22 -4.56
C GLY A 292 -15.20 -21.85 -5.26
N SER A 293 -14.67 -21.24 -6.33
CA SER A 293 -13.47 -21.74 -7.01
C SER A 293 -12.28 -21.80 -6.04
N ARG A 294 -11.54 -22.91 -6.06
CA ARG A 294 -10.32 -23.04 -5.26
C ARG A 294 -9.23 -22.14 -5.80
N ILE A 295 -8.50 -21.51 -4.88
CA ILE A 295 -7.29 -20.76 -5.15
C ILE A 295 -6.11 -21.61 -4.73
N ARG A 296 -5.11 -21.81 -5.60
CA ARG A 296 -3.92 -22.59 -5.29
C ARG A 296 -2.69 -22.02 -5.96
N THR A 297 -1.61 -21.85 -5.21
CA THR A 297 -0.32 -21.51 -5.80
C THR A 297 0.22 -22.68 -6.60
N GLU A 298 0.75 -22.38 -7.78
CA GLU A 298 1.47 -23.36 -8.57
C GLU A 298 2.87 -23.57 -7.97
N PRO A 299 3.46 -24.78 -8.10
CA PRO A 299 4.86 -24.98 -7.76
C PRO A 299 5.72 -23.99 -8.53
N ALA A 300 6.74 -23.43 -7.89
CA ALA A 300 7.71 -22.61 -8.58
C ALA A 300 8.33 -23.46 -9.70
N THR A 301 7.94 -23.20 -10.94
CA THR A 301 8.61 -23.82 -12.07
C THR A 301 10.00 -23.25 -12.07
N GLY A 302 11.01 -24.08 -11.77
CA GLY A 302 12.40 -23.68 -11.87
C GLY A 302 12.60 -23.12 -13.26
N ALA A 303 12.82 -21.81 -13.37
CA ALA A 303 13.28 -21.24 -14.62
C ALA A 303 14.59 -21.96 -14.93
N ALA A 304 14.63 -22.66 -16.06
CA ALA A 304 15.90 -23.12 -16.61
C ALA A 304 16.84 -21.91 -16.67
N ARG A 305 18.04 -22.13 -16.13
CA ARG A 305 19.14 -21.17 -15.99
C ARG A 305 19.41 -20.38 -17.25
#